data_AF-A0A934V6A7-F1
#
_entry.id   AF-A0A934V6A7-F1
#
_cell.length_a   1.000
_cell.length_b   1.000
_cell.length_c   1.000
_cell.angle_alpha   90.00
_cell.angle_beta   90.00
_cell.angle_gamma   90.00
#
_symmetry.space_group_name_H-M   'P 1'
#
loop_
_entity.id
_entity.type
_entity.pdbx_description
1 polymer ?
#
loop_
_entity_poly.entity_id
_entity_poly.type
_entity_poly.pdbx_seq_one_letter_code
_entity_poly.pdbx_strand_id
1 'polypeptide(L)'
;MLARQRQAVILEEARRTGAVRVSDLVDQLGVSDMTVRRDLDVLASRGLVEKVYGGATSVSSHSTDEPGFEAKSVRQLEQKEAIASVAAGLVRPGTAIGISAGTTTWTLARALDAIPSLTIVTNSIQVADVLRASTQPDRTVVLTGGVRTPSDALVGPVAVQSLRSLHLDLVFLGVHGMADGPGFTTPNLTESETDRALVEAGRRLVVLADHTKWGTVGISTIAELAEASVVVSDDELPQDARRTLSEHVGELMIAPTAAPSGADE
;
A
#
# COMPACT_ATOMS: atom_id res chain seq x y z
N MET A 1 -27.82 -6.92 23.08
CA MET A 1 -27.89 -6.76 21.62
C MET A 1 -28.16 -8.12 20.96
N LEU A 2 -29.04 -8.22 19.97
CA LEU A 2 -29.30 -9.48 19.26
C LEU A 2 -28.14 -9.86 18.34
N ALA A 3 -27.95 -11.15 18.07
CA ALA A 3 -26.85 -11.65 17.24
C ALA A 3 -26.83 -11.04 15.83
N ARG A 4 -28.00 -10.91 15.17
CA ARG A 4 -28.08 -10.27 13.85
C ARG A 4 -27.68 -8.79 13.86
N GLN A 5 -28.09 -8.04 14.89
CA GLN A 5 -27.71 -6.62 15.02
C GLN A 5 -26.21 -6.48 15.26
N ARG A 6 -25.64 -7.35 16.09
CA ARG A 6 -24.21 -7.39 16.35
C ARG A 6 -23.41 -7.72 15.10
N GLN A 7 -23.85 -8.74 14.34
CA GLN A 7 -23.27 -9.10 13.04
C GLN A 7 -23.33 -7.95 12.04
N ALA A 8 -24.42 -7.18 12.02
CA ALA A 8 -24.54 -6.00 11.16
C ALA A 8 -23.52 -4.92 11.54
N VAL A 9 -23.35 -4.64 12.83
CA VAL A 9 -22.31 -3.69 13.31
C VAL A 9 -20.91 -4.19 12.97
N ILE A 10 -20.61 -5.48 13.20
CA ILE A 10 -19.31 -6.07 12.85
C ILE A 10 -19.03 -5.93 11.35
N LEU A 11 -20.03 -6.18 10.50
CA LEU A 11 -19.91 -6.01 9.05
C LEU A 11 -19.69 -4.56 8.65
N GLU A 12 -20.42 -3.64 9.26
CA GLU A 12 -20.33 -2.23 8.93
C GLU A 12 -18.98 -1.65 9.38
N GLU A 13 -18.48 -2.07 10.54
CA GLU A 13 -17.13 -1.76 10.98
C GLU A 13 -16.09 -2.37 10.04
N ALA A 14 -16.21 -3.65 9.69
CA ALA A 14 -15.30 -4.30 8.76
C ALA A 14 -15.28 -3.62 7.37
N ARG A 15 -16.43 -3.13 6.89
CA ARG A 15 -16.51 -2.34 5.65
C ARG A 15 -15.89 -0.97 5.80
N ARG A 16 -16.13 -0.29 6.92
CA ARG A 16 -15.65 1.08 7.19
C ARG A 16 -14.13 1.14 7.36
N THR A 17 -13.54 0.14 8.01
CA THR A 17 -12.10 0.12 8.34
C THR A 17 -11.30 -0.84 7.47
N GLY A 18 -11.98 -1.70 6.71
CA GLY A 18 -11.39 -2.82 5.96
C GLY A 18 -11.07 -4.06 6.81
N ALA A 19 -10.89 -3.90 8.13
CA ALA A 19 -10.61 -4.99 9.06
C ALA A 19 -11.06 -4.68 10.49
N VAL A 20 -11.42 -5.73 11.23
CA VAL A 20 -11.83 -5.67 12.63
C VAL A 20 -11.03 -6.66 13.46
N ARG A 21 -10.56 -6.24 14.64
CA ARG A 21 -9.93 -7.13 15.63
C ARG A 21 -10.97 -7.60 16.64
N VAL A 22 -10.80 -8.83 17.13
CA VAL A 22 -11.70 -9.40 18.14
C VAL A 22 -11.68 -8.58 19.44
N SER A 23 -10.50 -8.09 19.85
CA SER A 23 -10.34 -7.22 21.03
C SER A 23 -11.22 -5.96 20.94
N ASP A 24 -11.16 -5.29 19.80
CA ASP A 24 -11.83 -4.00 19.61
C ASP A 24 -13.35 -4.19 19.55
N LEU A 25 -13.79 -5.30 18.94
CA LEU A 25 -15.20 -5.70 18.92
C LEU A 25 -15.72 -6.11 20.30
N VAL A 26 -14.89 -6.73 21.15
CA VAL A 26 -15.26 -7.04 22.54
C VAL A 26 -15.54 -5.75 23.31
N ASP A 27 -14.64 -4.78 23.20
CA ASP A 27 -14.77 -3.48 23.88
C ASP A 27 -15.95 -2.67 23.33
N GLN A 28 -16.12 -2.64 22.01
CA GLN A 28 -17.20 -1.89 21.34
C GLN A 28 -18.59 -2.49 21.60
N LEU A 29 -18.71 -3.81 21.60
CA LEU A 29 -20.01 -4.50 21.66
C LEU A 29 -20.37 -4.96 23.08
N GLY A 30 -19.42 -4.92 24.02
CA GLY A 30 -19.59 -5.34 25.41
C GLY A 30 -19.95 -6.84 25.54
N VAL A 31 -19.38 -7.69 24.68
CA VAL A 31 -19.63 -9.15 24.68
C VAL A 31 -18.33 -9.93 24.84
N SER A 32 -18.41 -11.22 25.17
CA SER A 32 -17.22 -12.06 25.31
C SER A 32 -16.50 -12.32 23.98
N ASP A 33 -15.18 -12.55 24.05
CA ASP A 33 -14.33 -12.93 22.91
C ASP A 33 -14.92 -14.12 22.13
N MET A 34 -15.36 -15.17 22.83
CA MET A 34 -16.03 -16.33 22.24
C MET A 34 -17.30 -15.98 21.46
N THR A 35 -18.04 -14.95 21.89
CA THR A 35 -19.25 -14.49 21.18
C THR A 35 -18.87 -13.80 19.88
N VAL A 36 -17.86 -12.90 19.91
CA VAL A 36 -17.36 -12.22 18.72
C VAL A 36 -16.81 -13.23 17.71
N ARG A 37 -15.98 -14.19 18.16
CA ARG A 37 -15.45 -15.25 17.28
C ARG A 37 -16.55 -16.03 16.59
N ARG A 38 -17.61 -16.38 17.33
CA ARG A 38 -18.76 -17.10 16.78
C ARG A 38 -19.53 -16.28 15.74
N ASP A 39 -19.66 -14.97 15.93
CA ASP A 39 -20.28 -14.11 14.91
C ASP A 39 -19.40 -13.97 13.67
N LEU A 40 -18.09 -13.84 13.85
CA LEU A 40 -17.13 -13.84 12.74
C LEU A 40 -17.17 -15.15 11.96
N ASP A 41 -17.31 -16.30 12.63
CA ASP A 41 -17.50 -17.60 11.98
C ASP A 41 -18.78 -17.64 11.14
N VAL A 42 -19.87 -17.11 11.66
CA VAL A 42 -21.17 -17.02 10.95
C VAL A 42 -21.08 -16.07 9.76
N LEU A 43 -20.36 -14.96 9.88
CA LEU A 43 -20.17 -14.01 8.79
C LEU A 43 -19.23 -14.57 7.71
N ALA A 44 -18.17 -15.26 8.12
CA ALA A 44 -17.20 -15.87 7.22
C ALA A 44 -17.77 -17.05 6.44
N SER A 45 -18.56 -17.92 7.09
CA SER A 45 -19.29 -19.00 6.41
C SER A 45 -20.31 -18.49 5.38
N ARG A 46 -20.71 -17.22 5.47
CA ARG A 46 -21.57 -16.55 4.48
C ARG A 46 -20.79 -15.77 3.42
N GLY A 47 -19.46 -15.80 3.47
CA GLY A 47 -18.60 -15.06 2.55
C GLY A 47 -18.71 -13.54 2.69
N LEU A 48 -19.09 -13.03 3.87
CA LEU A 48 -19.24 -11.58 4.10
C LEU A 48 -18.00 -10.95 4.76
N VAL A 49 -17.16 -11.77 5.38
CA VAL A 49 -15.85 -11.40 5.96
C VAL A 49 -14.86 -12.56 5.81
N GLU A 50 -13.57 -12.28 5.78
CA GLU A 50 -12.50 -13.27 5.67
C GLU A 50 -11.72 -13.27 6.98
N LYS A 51 -11.60 -14.44 7.61
CA LYS A 51 -10.95 -14.57 8.91
C LYS A 51 -9.44 -14.41 8.78
N VAL A 52 -8.86 -13.65 9.72
CA VAL A 52 -7.41 -13.50 9.90
C VAL A 52 -7.06 -13.80 11.35
N TYR A 53 -5.76 -13.87 11.67
CA TYR A 53 -5.34 -14.10 13.04
C TYR A 53 -5.83 -12.96 13.96
N GLY A 54 -6.70 -13.30 14.92
CA GLY A 54 -7.23 -12.35 15.90
C GLY A 54 -8.36 -11.43 15.41
N GLY A 55 -8.94 -11.66 14.22
CA GLY A 55 -9.93 -10.75 13.64
C GLY A 55 -10.61 -11.25 12.37
N ALA A 56 -11.20 -10.34 11.62
CA ALA A 56 -11.72 -10.58 10.27
C ALA A 56 -11.58 -9.33 9.39
N THR A 57 -11.54 -9.53 8.07
CA THR A 57 -11.48 -8.47 7.05
C THR A 57 -12.75 -8.49 6.20
N SER A 58 -13.16 -7.35 5.64
CA SER A 58 -14.34 -7.33 4.76
C SER A 58 -14.10 -8.21 3.53
N VAL A 59 -15.06 -9.09 3.20
CA VAL A 59 -15.09 -9.73 1.87
C VAL A 59 -15.90 -8.81 0.99
N SER A 60 -15.21 -7.90 0.33
CA SER A 60 -15.79 -7.10 -0.73
C SER A 60 -14.84 -7.00 -1.90
N SER A 61 -15.24 -7.69 -2.97
CA SER A 61 -14.68 -7.67 -4.32
C SER A 61 -15.15 -6.43 -5.10
N HIS A 62 -15.20 -5.26 -4.45
CA HIS A 62 -15.56 -4.01 -5.11
C HIS A 62 -14.27 -3.25 -5.43
N SER A 63 -14.08 -2.87 -6.69
CA SER A 63 -12.93 -2.10 -7.18
C SER A 63 -12.82 -0.70 -6.55
N THR A 64 -13.81 -0.30 -5.75
CA THR A 64 -13.89 0.99 -5.05
C THR A 64 -13.57 0.91 -3.57
N ASP A 65 -13.45 -0.30 -3.00
CA ASP A 65 -13.19 -0.44 -1.57
C ASP A 65 -11.70 -0.23 -1.28
N GLU A 66 -11.42 0.69 -0.35
CA GLU A 66 -10.08 1.01 0.11
C GLU A 66 -9.87 0.42 1.52
N PRO A 67 -9.40 -0.83 1.65
CA PRO A 67 -9.12 -1.38 2.97
C PRO A 67 -8.06 -0.53 3.67
N GLY A 68 -8.27 -0.29 4.97
CA GLY A 68 -7.38 0.53 5.79
C GLY A 68 -5.95 -0.01 5.81
N PHE A 69 -5.00 0.85 6.17
CA PHE A 69 -3.56 0.55 6.15
C PHE A 69 -3.21 -0.76 6.90
N GLU A 70 -3.75 -0.95 8.11
CA GLU A 70 -3.54 -2.14 8.95
C GLU A 70 -3.99 -3.45 8.26
N ALA A 71 -5.09 -3.40 7.49
CA ALA A 71 -5.59 -4.57 6.78
C ALA A 71 -4.67 -4.96 5.62
N LYS A 72 -4.09 -3.95 4.95
CA LYS A 72 -3.18 -4.15 3.83
C LYS A 72 -1.78 -4.53 4.31
N SER A 73 -1.30 -4.03 5.46
CA SER A 73 0.11 -4.14 5.86
C SER A 73 0.54 -5.58 6.14
N VAL A 74 -0.38 -6.41 6.63
CA VAL A 74 -0.15 -7.83 6.93
C VAL A 74 -0.26 -8.76 5.72
N ARG A 75 -0.91 -8.32 4.63
CA ARG A 75 -1.06 -9.14 3.41
C ARG A 75 0.21 -9.09 2.57
N GLN A 76 0.61 -10.22 1.97
CA GLN A 76 1.75 -10.29 1.05
C GLN A 76 3.02 -9.67 1.65
N LEU A 77 3.28 -9.92 2.94
CA LEU A 77 4.38 -9.26 3.66
C LEU A 77 5.73 -9.64 3.06
N GLU A 78 5.95 -10.92 2.78
CA GLU A 78 7.19 -11.43 2.18
C GLU A 78 7.45 -10.81 0.80
N GLN A 79 6.43 -10.73 -0.04
CA GLN A 79 6.47 -10.08 -1.36
C GLN A 79 6.82 -8.60 -1.21
N LYS A 80 6.21 -7.89 -0.25
CA LYS A 80 6.49 -6.46 -0.01
C LYS A 80 7.91 -6.23 0.50
N GLU A 81 8.42 -7.11 1.35
CA GLU A 81 9.80 -7.02 1.85
C GLU A 81 10.80 -7.29 0.72
N ALA A 82 10.55 -8.28 -0.14
CA ALA A 82 11.36 -8.54 -1.32
C ALA A 82 11.37 -7.34 -2.29
N ILE A 83 10.19 -6.82 -2.63
CA ILE A 83 10.03 -5.64 -3.50
C ILE A 83 10.74 -4.42 -2.90
N ALA A 84 10.56 -4.17 -1.60
CA ALA A 84 11.20 -3.06 -0.89
C ALA A 84 12.73 -3.18 -0.90
N SER A 85 13.27 -4.38 -0.72
CA SER A 85 14.72 -4.62 -0.75
C SER A 85 15.32 -4.30 -2.12
N VAL A 86 14.71 -4.80 -3.20
CA VAL A 86 15.15 -4.51 -4.57
C VAL A 86 15.04 -3.02 -4.88
N ALA A 87 13.92 -2.39 -4.51
CA ALA A 87 13.69 -0.96 -4.73
C ALA A 87 14.67 -0.07 -3.96
N ALA A 88 15.04 -0.44 -2.73
CA ALA A 88 16.03 0.29 -1.93
C ALA A 88 17.41 0.33 -2.61
N GLY A 89 17.77 -0.71 -3.37
CA GLY A 89 19.01 -0.76 -4.16
C GLY A 89 19.10 0.30 -5.27
N LEU A 90 17.98 0.94 -5.63
CA LEU A 90 17.96 2.03 -6.61
C LEU A 90 18.35 3.39 -6.00
N VAL A 91 18.33 3.50 -4.67
CA VAL A 91 18.55 4.76 -3.95
C VAL A 91 20.03 4.92 -3.62
N ARG A 92 20.55 6.13 -3.80
CA ARG A 92 21.92 6.50 -3.45
C ARG A 92 21.93 7.55 -2.33
N PRO A 93 22.96 7.59 -1.47
CA PRO A 93 23.12 8.69 -0.52
C PRO A 93 23.10 10.06 -1.22
N GLY A 94 22.50 11.07 -0.58
CA GLY A 94 22.38 12.44 -1.12
C GLY A 94 21.22 12.65 -2.11
N THR A 95 20.41 11.63 -2.37
CA THR A 95 19.29 11.70 -3.33
C THR A 95 18.04 12.32 -2.69
N ALA A 96 17.28 13.11 -3.45
CA ALA A 96 15.94 13.55 -3.08
C ALA A 96 14.89 12.59 -3.64
N ILE A 97 14.10 11.95 -2.78
CA ILE A 97 13.13 10.93 -3.19
C ILE A 97 11.71 11.27 -2.72
N GLY A 98 10.72 10.89 -3.53
CA GLY A 98 9.30 10.91 -3.21
C GLY A 98 8.82 9.52 -2.83
N ILE A 99 7.99 9.40 -1.80
CA ILE A 99 7.38 8.13 -1.39
C ILE A 99 5.87 8.34 -1.19
N SER A 100 5.06 7.65 -2.00
CA SER A 100 3.61 7.71 -1.89
C SER A 100 3.09 6.96 -0.65
N ALA A 101 1.83 7.22 -0.31
CA ALA A 101 1.09 6.38 0.62
C ALA A 101 0.88 4.96 0.06
N GLY A 102 1.01 3.97 0.93
CA GLY A 102 0.89 2.57 0.56
C GLY A 102 1.66 1.65 1.51
N THR A 103 1.23 0.40 1.64
CA THR A 103 1.89 -0.55 2.53
C THR A 103 3.22 -1.03 1.97
N THR A 104 3.34 -1.13 0.65
CA THR A 104 4.60 -1.54 -0.01
C THR A 104 5.64 -0.42 0.08
N THR A 105 5.23 0.83 -0.14
CA THR A 105 6.09 2.01 0.01
C THR A 105 6.46 2.28 1.47
N TRP A 106 5.57 1.95 2.42
CA TRP A 106 5.90 1.92 3.85
C TRP A 106 6.97 0.89 4.19
N THR A 107 6.90 -0.32 3.62
CA THR A 107 7.97 -1.33 3.78
C THR A 107 9.29 -0.84 3.18
N LEU A 108 9.25 -0.16 2.03
CA LEU A 108 10.43 0.52 1.46
C LEU A 108 11.01 1.54 2.44
N ALA A 109 10.18 2.38 3.06
CA ALA A 109 10.66 3.39 4.01
C ALA A 109 11.46 2.78 5.18
N ARG A 110 11.10 1.57 5.63
CA ARG A 110 11.89 0.80 6.61
C ARG A 110 13.24 0.35 6.04
N ALA A 111 13.26 -0.17 4.82
CA ALA A 111 14.49 -0.62 4.16
C ALA A 111 15.48 0.53 3.89
N LEU A 112 14.97 1.75 3.69
CA LEU A 112 15.80 2.95 3.47
C LEU A 112 16.56 3.40 4.73
N ASP A 113 16.28 2.87 5.92
CA ASP A 113 16.98 3.25 7.15
C ASP A 113 18.51 3.07 7.07
N ALA A 114 18.96 2.10 6.28
CA ALA A 114 20.38 1.83 6.05
C ALA A 114 21.09 2.87 5.15
N ILE A 115 20.35 3.76 4.48
CA ILE A 115 20.88 4.71 3.50
C ILE A 115 20.94 6.12 4.12
N PRO A 116 22.15 6.70 4.30
CA PRO A 116 22.33 8.00 4.92
C PRO A 116 22.02 9.16 3.98
N SER A 117 21.89 10.35 4.57
CA SER A 117 21.83 11.63 3.87
C SER A 117 20.75 11.72 2.78
N LEU A 118 19.55 11.19 3.05
CA LEU A 118 18.40 11.28 2.14
C LEU A 118 17.52 12.49 2.44
N THR A 119 16.96 13.09 1.39
CA THR A 119 15.80 13.98 1.51
C THR A 119 14.56 13.22 1.03
N ILE A 120 13.60 13.00 1.92
CA ILE A 120 12.41 12.20 1.65
C ILE A 120 11.18 13.08 1.71
N VAL A 121 10.44 13.15 0.61
CA VAL A 121 9.13 13.81 0.53
C VAL A 121 8.06 12.72 0.54
N THR A 122 7.07 12.82 1.42
CA THR A 122 5.98 11.85 1.48
C THR A 122 4.64 12.50 1.77
N ASN A 123 3.58 11.95 1.18
CA ASN A 123 2.21 12.25 1.52
C ASN A 123 1.62 11.23 2.51
N SER A 124 2.41 10.37 3.15
CA SER A 124 1.91 9.36 4.09
C SER A 124 2.32 9.64 5.52
N ILE A 125 1.33 9.63 6.43
CA ILE A 125 1.58 9.72 7.86
C ILE A 125 2.35 8.48 8.35
N GLN A 126 2.01 7.28 7.87
CA GLN A 126 2.69 6.05 8.32
C GLN A 126 4.14 5.98 7.83
N VAL A 127 4.42 6.42 6.60
CA VAL A 127 5.81 6.53 6.09
C VAL A 127 6.58 7.53 6.94
N ALA A 128 6.00 8.69 7.21
CA ALA A 128 6.63 9.69 8.07
C ALA A 128 6.92 9.16 9.48
N ASP A 129 6.00 8.39 10.07
CA ASP A 129 6.19 7.79 11.40
C ASP A 129 7.31 6.74 11.42
N VAL A 130 7.44 5.93 10.37
CA VAL A 130 8.60 5.01 10.22
C VAL A 130 9.90 5.79 10.17
N LEU A 131 9.94 6.84 9.36
CA LEU A 131 11.15 7.64 9.19
C LEU A 131 11.48 8.46 10.44
N ARG A 132 10.48 8.84 11.25
CA ARG A 132 10.67 9.49 12.55
C ARG A 132 11.36 8.58 13.57
N ALA A 133 11.09 7.27 13.50
CA ALA A 133 11.72 6.28 14.37
C ALA A 133 13.16 5.92 13.93
N SER A 134 13.61 6.42 12.77
CA SER A 134 14.95 6.23 12.23
C SER A 134 16.05 6.76 13.14
N THR A 135 17.22 6.14 13.05
CA THR A 135 18.42 6.56 13.77
C THR A 135 19.34 7.49 12.95
N GLN A 136 18.96 7.84 11.72
CA GLN A 136 19.79 8.64 10.79
C GLN A 136 19.65 10.14 11.07
N PRO A 137 20.68 10.81 11.63
CA PRO A 137 20.55 12.21 12.07
C PRO A 137 20.52 13.23 10.93
N ASP A 138 21.04 12.85 9.76
CA ASP A 138 21.21 13.70 8.57
C ASP A 138 20.14 13.45 7.48
N ARG A 139 19.05 12.76 7.83
CA ARG A 139 17.87 12.59 6.98
C ARG A 139 16.93 13.78 7.10
N THR A 140 16.53 14.34 5.97
CA THR A 140 15.44 15.34 5.91
C THR A 140 14.14 14.65 5.50
N VAL A 141 13.06 14.90 6.25
CA VAL A 141 11.72 14.39 5.92
C VAL A 141 10.77 15.56 5.74
N VAL A 142 10.12 15.64 4.58
CA VAL A 142 9.12 16.65 4.24
C VAL A 142 7.78 15.96 4.07
N LEU A 143 6.78 16.36 4.88
CA LEU A 143 5.41 15.92 4.70
C LEU A 143 4.68 16.96 3.84
N THR A 144 3.96 16.52 2.81
CA THR A 144 3.29 17.42 1.85
C THR A 144 2.22 18.32 2.48
N GLY A 145 1.70 17.95 3.66
CA GLY A 145 0.49 18.52 4.23
C GLY A 145 -0.75 18.10 3.43
N GLY A 146 -1.94 18.57 3.84
CA GLY A 146 -3.20 18.22 3.17
C GLY A 146 -4.27 17.70 4.12
N VAL A 147 -5.31 17.12 3.54
CA VAL A 147 -6.41 16.48 4.26
C VAL A 147 -6.10 15.00 4.38
N ARG A 148 -6.22 14.45 5.59
CA ARG A 148 -6.00 13.04 5.88
C ARG A 148 -7.15 12.18 5.34
N THR A 149 -6.83 11.14 4.56
CA THR A 149 -7.77 10.09 4.12
C THR A 149 -7.90 8.99 5.19
N PRO A 150 -8.90 8.08 5.09
CA PRO A 150 -9.00 6.92 5.96
C PRO A 150 -7.79 5.96 5.90
N SER A 151 -6.99 6.00 4.83
CA SER A 151 -5.74 5.26 4.67
C SER A 151 -4.51 6.01 5.20
N ASP A 152 -4.71 7.15 5.85
CA ASP A 152 -3.73 8.14 6.32
C ASP A 152 -2.77 8.69 5.26
N ALA A 153 -3.22 8.71 4.01
CA ALA A 153 -2.63 9.58 3.00
C ALA A 153 -3.05 11.04 3.24
N LEU A 154 -2.18 11.99 2.92
CA LEU A 154 -2.42 13.42 2.93
C LEU A 154 -2.67 13.87 1.50
N VAL A 155 -3.87 14.35 1.23
CA VAL A 155 -4.34 14.64 -0.14
C VAL A 155 -4.92 16.04 -0.27
N GLY A 156 -5.26 16.39 -1.51
CA GLY A 156 -6.00 17.60 -1.85
C GLY A 156 -5.09 18.80 -2.16
N PRO A 157 -5.67 20.00 -2.33
CA PRO A 157 -4.98 21.13 -2.95
C PRO A 157 -3.68 21.55 -2.26
N VAL A 158 -3.61 21.46 -0.93
CA VAL A 158 -2.38 21.76 -0.18
C VAL A 158 -1.28 20.75 -0.50
N ALA A 159 -1.59 19.45 -0.50
CA ALA A 159 -0.63 18.40 -0.84
C ALA A 159 -0.12 18.55 -2.28
N VAL A 160 -1.05 18.74 -3.22
CA VAL A 160 -0.76 18.93 -4.64
C VAL A 160 0.10 20.17 -4.88
N GLN A 161 -0.21 21.30 -4.24
CA GLN A 161 0.57 22.53 -4.39
C GLN A 161 1.99 22.38 -3.83
N SER A 162 2.14 21.72 -2.68
CA SER A 162 3.46 21.39 -2.12
C SER A 162 4.27 20.57 -3.12
N LEU A 163 3.70 19.48 -3.65
CA LEU A 163 4.38 18.58 -4.59
C LEU A 163 4.83 19.27 -5.87
N ARG A 164 3.98 20.13 -6.46
CA ARG A 164 4.29 20.89 -7.69
C ARG A 164 5.46 21.87 -7.55
N SER A 165 5.85 22.23 -6.32
CA SER A 165 6.98 23.12 -6.06
C SER A 165 8.32 22.38 -5.91
N LEU A 166 8.30 21.05 -5.91
CA LEU A 166 9.43 20.20 -5.60
C LEU A 166 9.97 19.51 -6.85
N HIS A 167 11.25 19.13 -6.80
CA HIS A 167 11.92 18.38 -7.85
C HIS A 167 12.68 17.23 -7.19
N LEU A 168 12.34 16.00 -7.57
CA LEU A 168 12.81 14.77 -6.97
C LEU A 168 13.55 13.94 -8.01
N ASP A 169 14.57 13.20 -7.58
CA ASP A 169 15.33 12.34 -8.46
C ASP A 169 14.59 11.01 -8.73
N LEU A 170 13.93 10.47 -7.70
CA LEU A 170 13.17 9.23 -7.75
C LEU A 170 11.81 9.41 -7.05
N VAL A 171 10.77 8.81 -7.60
CA VAL A 171 9.46 8.69 -6.95
C VAL A 171 9.10 7.23 -6.84
N PHE A 172 8.80 6.79 -5.62
CA PHE A 172 8.31 5.45 -5.32
C PHE A 172 6.80 5.50 -5.12
N LEU A 173 6.08 4.88 -6.04
CA LEU A 173 4.62 4.84 -6.06
C LEU A 173 4.11 3.44 -5.76
N GLY A 174 3.31 3.29 -4.71
CA GLY A 174 2.44 2.13 -4.51
C GLY A 174 1.14 2.31 -5.29
N VAL A 175 0.55 1.21 -5.77
CA VAL A 175 -0.68 1.25 -6.59
C VAL A 175 -1.74 0.30 -6.04
N HIS A 176 -3.02 0.60 -6.33
CA HIS A 176 -4.11 -0.34 -6.07
C HIS A 176 -4.19 -1.40 -7.16
N GLY A 177 -3.94 -1.00 -8.41
CA GLY A 177 -4.04 -1.89 -9.56
C GLY A 177 -3.13 -1.48 -10.70
N MET A 178 -2.76 -2.46 -11.51
CA MET A 178 -2.00 -2.28 -12.74
C MET A 178 -2.59 -3.17 -13.84
N ALA A 179 -2.89 -2.59 -15.01
CA ALA A 179 -3.45 -3.31 -16.14
C ALA A 179 -3.06 -2.68 -17.48
N ASP A 180 -3.04 -3.48 -18.53
CA ASP A 180 -2.84 -3.01 -19.91
C ASP A 180 -4.03 -2.16 -20.37
N GLY A 181 -3.75 -0.96 -20.88
CA GLY A 181 -4.75 0.07 -21.16
C GLY A 181 -4.93 1.06 -20.00
N PRO A 182 -5.59 0.69 -18.86
CA PRO A 182 -5.80 1.60 -17.74
C PRO A 182 -4.53 2.10 -17.04
N GLY A 183 -3.41 1.39 -17.16
CA GLY A 183 -2.15 1.76 -16.50
C GLY A 183 -2.16 1.45 -15.01
N PHE A 184 -1.52 2.32 -14.23
CA PHE A 184 -1.50 2.30 -12.78
C PHE A 184 -2.72 3.03 -12.23
N THR A 185 -3.47 2.41 -11.32
CA THR A 185 -4.78 2.92 -10.90
C THR A 185 -4.96 2.91 -9.38
N THR A 186 -5.90 3.75 -8.91
CA THR A 186 -6.33 3.86 -7.51
C THR A 186 -7.87 4.00 -7.43
N PRO A 187 -8.53 3.50 -6.36
CA PRO A 187 -9.97 3.68 -6.15
C PRO A 187 -10.35 5.10 -5.70
N ASN A 188 -9.38 5.95 -5.32
CA ASN A 188 -9.64 7.25 -4.71
C ASN A 188 -9.20 8.39 -5.63
N LEU A 189 -10.15 9.24 -6.06
CA LEU A 189 -9.88 10.34 -6.99
C LEU A 189 -8.91 11.39 -6.42
N THR A 190 -9.02 11.70 -5.13
CA THR A 190 -8.17 12.70 -4.49
C THR A 190 -6.74 12.19 -4.29
N GLU A 191 -6.60 10.90 -3.97
CA GLU A 191 -5.29 10.23 -3.98
C GLU A 191 -4.72 10.19 -5.38
N SER A 192 -5.53 9.86 -6.40
CA SER A 192 -5.08 9.86 -7.79
C SER A 192 -4.52 11.20 -8.24
N GLU A 193 -5.16 12.32 -7.87
CA GLU A 193 -4.67 13.66 -8.17
C GLU A 193 -3.36 13.97 -7.43
N THR A 194 -3.27 13.57 -6.16
CA THR A 194 -2.07 13.80 -5.34
C THR A 194 -0.89 12.95 -5.82
N ASP A 195 -1.13 11.69 -6.17
CA ASP A 195 -0.12 10.77 -6.69
C ASP A 195 0.36 11.20 -8.07
N ARG A 196 -0.51 11.70 -8.94
CA ARG A 196 -0.09 12.34 -10.21
C ARG A 196 0.86 13.51 -9.97
N ALA A 197 0.52 14.41 -9.04
CA ALA A 197 1.41 15.52 -8.70
C ALA A 197 2.75 15.04 -8.11
N LEU A 198 2.75 13.93 -7.36
CA LEU A 198 3.97 13.32 -6.86
C LEU A 198 4.81 12.72 -8.01
N VAL A 199 4.19 12.01 -8.94
CA VAL A 199 4.84 11.48 -10.15
C VAL A 199 5.47 12.61 -10.97
N GLU A 200 4.72 13.68 -11.23
CA GLU A 200 5.18 14.86 -11.97
C GLU A 200 6.38 15.57 -11.33
N ALA A 201 6.50 15.52 -10.00
CA ALA A 201 7.65 16.09 -9.28
C ALA A 201 8.94 15.26 -9.44
N GLY A 202 8.82 14.01 -9.88
CA GLY A 202 9.94 13.06 -10.00
C GLY A 202 10.52 12.97 -11.41
N ARG A 203 11.86 12.89 -11.50
CA ARG A 203 12.54 12.57 -12.77
C ARG A 203 12.35 11.14 -13.23
N ARG A 204 12.21 10.21 -12.29
CA ARG A 204 12.07 8.77 -12.55
C ARG A 204 11.00 8.19 -11.64
N LEU A 205 9.97 7.61 -12.27
CA LEU A 205 8.91 6.88 -11.57
C LEU A 205 9.32 5.42 -11.38
N VAL A 206 9.31 4.97 -10.12
CA VAL A 206 9.49 3.58 -9.69
C VAL A 206 8.18 3.10 -9.07
N VAL A 207 7.49 2.16 -9.72
CA VAL A 207 6.25 1.59 -9.20
C VAL A 207 6.55 0.31 -8.42
N LEU A 208 5.96 0.19 -7.22
CA LEU A 208 6.09 -0.97 -6.34
C LEU A 208 4.74 -1.68 -6.23
N ALA A 209 4.63 -2.87 -6.82
CA ALA A 209 3.37 -3.58 -6.91
C ALA A 209 3.58 -5.09 -6.83
N ASP A 210 2.94 -5.75 -5.87
CA ASP A 210 2.90 -7.21 -5.83
C ASP A 210 2.03 -7.77 -6.99
N HIS A 211 2.17 -9.06 -7.29
CA HIS A 211 1.48 -9.74 -8.38
C HIS A 211 -0.04 -9.61 -8.32
N THR A 212 -0.62 -9.49 -7.11
CA THR A 212 -2.07 -9.39 -6.92
C THR A 212 -2.65 -8.07 -7.46
N LYS A 213 -1.80 -7.07 -7.73
CA LYS A 213 -2.22 -5.81 -8.34
C LYS A 213 -2.44 -5.94 -9.85
N TRP A 214 -1.87 -6.96 -10.50
CA TRP A 214 -2.08 -7.18 -11.93
C TRP A 214 -3.53 -7.56 -12.24
N GLY A 215 -4.11 -6.92 -13.26
CA GLY A 215 -5.50 -7.13 -13.67
C GLY A 215 -6.54 -6.47 -12.76
N THR A 216 -6.10 -5.82 -11.67
CA THR A 216 -6.95 -4.98 -10.83
C THR A 216 -7.01 -3.58 -11.40
N VAL A 217 -8.21 -2.99 -11.46
CA VAL A 217 -8.44 -1.65 -12.02
C VAL A 217 -9.24 -0.82 -11.03
N GLY A 218 -8.62 0.24 -10.52
CA GLY A 218 -9.28 1.30 -9.75
C GLY A 218 -10.03 2.27 -10.67
N ILE A 219 -10.86 3.13 -10.08
CA ILE A 219 -11.71 4.05 -10.84
C ILE A 219 -10.95 5.24 -11.46
N SER A 220 -9.70 5.46 -11.07
CA SER A 220 -8.86 6.54 -11.56
C SER A 220 -7.46 6.07 -11.91
N THR A 221 -6.99 6.41 -13.11
CA THR A 221 -5.61 6.18 -13.56
C THR A 221 -4.68 7.22 -12.94
N ILE A 222 -3.61 6.80 -12.28
CA ILE A 222 -2.55 7.69 -11.83
C ILE A 222 -1.62 7.99 -13.01
N ALA A 223 -1.07 6.96 -13.64
CA ALA A 223 -0.11 7.06 -14.74
C ALA A 223 -0.27 5.89 -15.71
N GLU A 224 0.10 6.08 -16.96
CA GLU A 224 0.22 5.03 -17.96
C GLU A 224 1.39 4.10 -17.64
N LEU A 225 1.38 2.85 -18.15
CA LEU A 225 2.50 1.92 -17.94
C LEU A 225 3.82 2.50 -18.46
N ALA A 226 3.79 3.19 -19.60
CA ALA A 226 4.97 3.77 -20.25
C ALA A 226 5.63 4.91 -19.46
N GLU A 227 4.93 5.51 -18.50
CA GLU A 227 5.49 6.56 -17.64
C GLU A 227 6.38 5.97 -16.53
N ALA A 228 6.23 4.67 -16.20
CA ALA A 228 7.10 4.02 -15.24
C ALA A 228 8.49 3.76 -15.82
N SER A 229 9.51 4.38 -15.22
CA SER A 229 10.91 4.08 -15.52
C SER A 229 11.28 2.68 -15.04
N VAL A 230 10.75 2.28 -13.88
CA VAL A 230 10.96 0.94 -13.30
C VAL A 230 9.66 0.45 -12.68
N VAL A 231 9.33 -0.82 -12.87
CA VAL A 231 8.34 -1.54 -12.06
C VAL A 231 9.06 -2.64 -11.30
N VAL A 232 8.87 -2.67 -9.97
CA VAL A 232 9.36 -3.74 -9.11
C VAL A 232 8.17 -4.57 -8.64
N SER A 233 8.17 -5.85 -8.97
CA SER A 233 7.12 -6.82 -8.60
C SER A 233 7.73 -8.11 -8.09
N ASP A 234 6.95 -8.95 -7.42
CA ASP A 234 7.43 -10.23 -6.91
C ASP A 234 7.43 -11.34 -7.98
N ASP A 235 8.01 -12.48 -7.62
CA ASP A 235 8.22 -13.62 -8.50
C ASP A 235 6.98 -14.48 -8.75
N GLU A 236 5.83 -14.15 -8.15
CA GLU A 236 4.54 -14.76 -8.50
C GLU A 236 3.81 -13.99 -9.62
N LEU A 237 4.39 -12.90 -10.14
CA LEU A 237 3.81 -12.14 -11.25
C LEU A 237 3.62 -13.04 -12.50
N PRO A 238 2.40 -13.15 -13.06
CA PRO A 238 2.11 -14.02 -14.20
C PRO A 238 2.95 -13.74 -15.45
N GLN A 239 3.19 -14.76 -16.28
CA GLN A 239 4.08 -14.63 -17.44
C GLN A 239 3.56 -13.65 -18.50
N ASP A 240 2.24 -13.60 -18.71
CA ASP A 240 1.58 -12.63 -19.58
C ASP A 240 1.76 -11.20 -19.04
N ALA A 241 1.59 -11.00 -17.73
CA ALA A 241 1.85 -9.73 -17.06
C ALA A 241 3.30 -9.27 -17.25
N ARG A 242 4.27 -10.18 -17.05
CA ARG A 242 5.70 -9.89 -17.25
C ARG A 242 6.00 -9.45 -18.67
N ARG A 243 5.44 -10.13 -19.66
CA ARG A 243 5.61 -9.78 -21.07
C ARG A 243 5.06 -8.38 -21.35
N THR A 244 3.81 -8.12 -20.98
CA THR A 244 3.18 -6.83 -21.22
C THR A 244 3.93 -5.70 -20.51
N LEU A 245 4.29 -5.86 -19.24
CA LEU A 245 5.05 -4.86 -18.52
C LEU A 245 6.41 -4.63 -19.19
N SER A 246 7.15 -5.68 -19.54
CA SER A 246 8.46 -5.55 -20.20
C SER A 246 8.40 -4.87 -21.58
N GLU A 247 7.26 -4.90 -22.26
CA GLU A 247 7.03 -4.20 -23.52
C GLU A 247 6.70 -2.70 -23.35
N HIS A 248 6.12 -2.32 -22.21
CA HIS A 248 5.58 -0.97 -21.99
C HIS A 248 6.40 -0.12 -21.02
N VAL A 249 6.94 -0.71 -19.95
CA VAL A 249 7.67 0.02 -18.90
C VAL A 249 9.16 0.12 -19.26
N GLY A 250 9.87 1.10 -18.69
CA GLY A 250 11.31 1.26 -18.96
C GLY A 250 12.15 0.06 -18.53
N GLU A 251 11.85 -0.52 -17.36
CA GLU A 251 12.50 -1.70 -16.82
C GLU A 251 11.55 -2.46 -15.87
N LEU A 252 11.46 -3.79 -16.02
CA LEU A 252 10.76 -4.66 -15.07
C LEU A 252 11.78 -5.41 -14.22
N MET A 253 11.73 -5.21 -12.90
CA MET A 253 12.53 -5.94 -11.92
C MET A 253 11.66 -6.94 -11.16
N ILE A 254 12.08 -8.20 -11.15
CA ILE A 254 11.42 -9.25 -10.37
C ILE A 254 12.20 -9.46 -9.06
N ALA A 255 11.51 -9.26 -7.94
CA ALA A 255 12.00 -9.48 -6.60
C ALA A 255 11.68 -10.92 -6.17
N PRO A 256 12.68 -11.80 -6.03
CA PRO A 256 12.43 -13.16 -5.56
C PRO A 256 11.99 -13.12 -4.10
N THR A 257 10.86 -13.75 -3.79
CA THR A 257 10.54 -14.09 -2.41
C THR A 257 11.52 -15.18 -1.96
N ALA A 258 12.05 -15.09 -0.74
CA ALA A 258 13.00 -16.11 -0.27
C ALA A 258 12.29 -17.48 -0.31
N ALA A 259 12.94 -18.48 -0.93
CA ALA A 259 12.42 -19.85 -0.95
C ALA A 259 12.09 -20.31 0.48
N PRO A 260 11.05 -21.16 0.68
CA PRO A 260 10.77 -21.72 2.00
C PRO A 260 12.07 -22.32 2.53
N SER A 261 12.49 -21.87 3.72
CA SER A 261 13.62 -22.42 4.45
C SER A 261 13.57 -23.94 4.36
N GLY A 262 14.64 -24.54 3.83
CA GLY A 262 14.71 -25.95 3.49
C GLY A 262 14.06 -26.83 4.54
N ALA A 263 13.11 -27.66 4.09
CA ALA A 263 13.02 -28.99 4.63
C ALA A 263 14.34 -29.72 4.29
N ASP A 264 14.81 -30.51 5.25
CA ASP A 264 15.96 -31.41 5.26
C ASP A 264 17.26 -30.83 5.85
N GLU A 265 17.43 -30.99 7.17
CA GLU A 265 18.26 -32.06 7.77
C GLU A 265 17.75 -32.46 9.16
#